data_AF-A0A960HTC7-F1
#
_entry.id   AF-A0A960HTC7-F1
#
_cell.length_a   1.000
_cell.length_b   1.000
_cell.length_c   1.000
_cell.angle_alpha   90.00
_cell.angle_beta   90.00
_cell.angle_gamma   90.00
#
_symmetry.space_group_name_H-M   'P 1'
#
loop_
_entity.id
_entity.type
_entity.pdbx_description
1 polymer ?
#
loop_
_entity_poly.entity_id
_entity_poly.type
_entity_poly.pdbx_seq_one_letter_code
_entity_poly.pdbx_strand_id
1 'polypeptide(L)'
;PGFTTNPLVFAGCIGVAEGWSMSEGPFPGDRVVVLGGRTGRDGIRGATFSSLTMDATTGEVAGASVQIGDPIVEKLLIDVLVGAEHLFTAITDCGAGGLSSAVGEMAEGVGADVELDRVPLKYDGLEPWEIWLSEAQERMVIAVPADKMAELDDRCGYYGVELADIGEFTGDGRLVVRSGGTPVLDMSTEFLHDGRPQRQLTAKMPQPSRGDEVGREVDDPRGALLSLLSHLNIASKADTIHRYDHEILGATVVRPLVGRLSDAPADGIVLAEPNDDAGFAVGIGVNPWWGLHDPEAMAYGAVDEAMRNVVACGGDPDRTALLDNFSWGDPRRESTLGELVAAVDGACAAAMAYRAPFVSGKDSLNNEYTGADGKRHAVPPTLVITAVSHVPEADSCVTPVLRQPGNKLVLLGSTATEFAGSHLDLVLGEPDEVGSVPSPDPDAPTRYRHLHRAIVEGLVWSCHDVSEGGLAVALAEMCIAGRLGADITELPHDDLATALFAESQSRLIVEVAPGDLDEFRGVMHEPVLVIGTVAEHTDLVIPGLDPIDVEDLADAFTSPEDAE
;
A
#
# COMPACT_ATOMS: atom_id res chain seq x y z
N PRO A 1 9.06 3.71 20.75
CA PRO A 1 8.71 2.35 21.25
C PRO A 1 7.77 1.53 20.35
N GLY A 2 6.90 2.18 19.55
CA GLY A 2 5.92 1.53 18.66
C GLY A 2 6.54 0.51 17.69
N PHE A 3 7.02 0.96 16.53
CA PHE A 3 7.56 0.07 15.49
C PHE A 3 8.96 -0.50 15.78
N THR A 4 9.67 0.02 16.79
CA THR A 4 11.05 -0.38 17.11
C THR A 4 11.18 -1.86 17.44
N THR A 5 10.16 -2.44 18.08
CA THR A 5 10.19 -3.84 18.55
C THR A 5 9.43 -4.78 17.63
N ASN A 6 8.56 -4.23 16.78
CA ASN A 6 7.84 -4.96 15.76
C ASN A 6 7.68 -4.05 14.52
N PRO A 7 8.60 -4.12 13.56
CA PRO A 7 8.52 -3.35 12.33
C PRO A 7 7.41 -3.90 11.42
N LEU A 8 6.71 -3.01 10.73
CA LEU A 8 5.73 -3.40 9.72
C LEU A 8 6.38 -3.35 8.34
N VAL A 9 6.22 -4.42 7.57
CA VAL A 9 6.73 -4.53 6.20
C VAL A 9 5.57 -4.90 5.29
N PHE A 10 5.22 -3.99 4.39
CA PHE A 10 4.17 -4.18 3.40
C PHE A 10 4.80 -4.38 2.02
N ALA A 11 4.32 -5.37 1.28
CA ALA A 11 4.73 -5.64 -0.09
C ALA A 11 3.47 -5.89 -0.94
N GLY A 12 3.37 -5.19 -2.06
CA GLY A 12 2.29 -5.33 -3.03
C GLY A 12 2.83 -5.75 -4.39
N CYS A 13 2.01 -6.45 -5.16
CA CYS A 13 2.28 -6.81 -6.55
C CYS A 13 1.05 -6.50 -7.38
N ILE A 14 1.24 -5.83 -8.52
CA ILE A 14 0.18 -5.58 -9.49
C ILE A 14 0.63 -6.24 -10.81
N GLY A 15 -0.22 -7.12 -11.32
CA GLY A 15 -0.03 -7.78 -12.61
C GLY A 15 -1.14 -7.40 -13.57
N VAL A 16 -0.81 -7.25 -14.85
CA VAL A 16 -1.78 -7.05 -15.94
C VAL A 16 -1.98 -8.37 -16.67
N ALA A 17 -3.22 -8.70 -17.01
CA ALA A 17 -3.55 -9.87 -17.81
C ALA A 17 -4.62 -9.53 -18.85
N GLU A 18 -4.35 -9.85 -20.12
CA GLU A 18 -5.34 -9.73 -21.19
C GLU A 18 -6.32 -10.91 -21.15
N GLY A 19 -7.63 -10.63 -20.98
CA GLY A 19 -8.66 -11.64 -21.20
C GLY A 19 -8.71 -12.78 -20.18
N TRP A 20 -8.48 -12.47 -18.90
CA TRP A 20 -8.54 -13.46 -17.81
C TRP A 20 -9.88 -14.21 -17.77
N SER A 21 -9.86 -15.52 -18.00
CA SER A 21 -10.95 -16.41 -17.59
C SER A 21 -10.75 -16.77 -16.12
N MET A 22 -11.75 -16.50 -15.28
CA MET A 22 -11.75 -16.99 -13.90
C MET A 22 -11.48 -18.50 -13.87
N SER A 23 -10.71 -18.98 -12.88
CA SER A 23 -10.47 -20.41 -12.64
C SER A 23 -11.82 -21.16 -12.65
N GLU A 24 -11.95 -22.15 -13.54
CA GLU A 24 -13.17 -22.95 -13.65
C GLU A 24 -13.09 -24.26 -12.84
N GLY A 25 -11.88 -24.66 -12.42
CA GLY A 25 -11.61 -25.85 -11.63
C GLY A 25 -11.15 -25.56 -10.19
N PRO A 26 -10.58 -26.57 -9.50
CA PRO A 26 -10.22 -27.89 -10.04
C PRO A 26 -11.43 -28.78 -10.32
N PHE A 27 -11.28 -29.73 -11.26
CA PHE A 27 -12.29 -30.74 -11.57
C PHE A 27 -11.87 -32.14 -11.11
N PRO A 28 -12.83 -33.06 -10.83
CA PRO A 28 -12.51 -34.46 -10.59
C PRO A 28 -11.70 -35.07 -11.74
N GLY A 29 -10.57 -35.69 -11.40
CA GLY A 29 -9.63 -36.28 -12.35
C GLY A 29 -8.48 -35.37 -12.78
N ASP A 30 -8.54 -34.07 -12.46
CA ASP A 30 -7.39 -33.19 -12.63
C ASP A 30 -6.25 -33.64 -11.70
N ARG A 31 -5.02 -33.54 -12.20
CA ARG A 31 -3.79 -33.87 -11.46
C ARG A 31 -3.45 -32.73 -10.52
N VAL A 32 -3.01 -33.08 -9.31
CA VAL A 32 -2.45 -32.12 -8.35
C VAL A 32 -0.95 -32.01 -8.65
N VAL A 33 -0.52 -30.89 -9.20
CA VAL A 33 0.87 -30.70 -9.63
C VAL A 33 1.52 -29.57 -8.85
N VAL A 34 2.71 -29.82 -8.31
CA VAL A 34 3.57 -28.81 -7.67
C VAL A 34 4.65 -28.39 -8.65
N LEU A 35 4.80 -27.08 -8.85
CA LEU A 35 5.85 -26.48 -9.68
C LEU A 35 6.83 -25.67 -8.81
N GLY A 36 8.09 -25.64 -9.22
CA GLY A 36 9.09 -24.71 -8.68
C GLY A 36 9.98 -25.30 -7.59
N GLY A 37 10.07 -24.61 -6.45
CA GLY A 37 11.03 -24.87 -5.37
C GLY A 37 10.86 -26.24 -4.69
N ARG A 38 11.97 -26.74 -4.12
CA ARG A 38 11.98 -27.99 -3.34
C ARG A 38 11.58 -27.77 -1.89
N THR A 39 10.95 -28.78 -1.28
CA THR A 39 10.44 -28.74 0.09
C THR A 39 11.52 -29.02 1.13
N GLY A 40 11.59 -28.21 2.18
CA GLY A 40 12.52 -28.34 3.30
C GLY A 40 11.87 -27.95 4.64
N ARG A 41 12.65 -27.92 5.74
CA ARG A 41 12.21 -27.40 7.05
C ARG A 41 12.16 -25.87 7.11
N ASP A 42 11.72 -25.24 6.04
CA ASP A 42 11.63 -23.80 5.92
C ASP A 42 10.27 -23.34 6.47
N GLY A 43 10.29 -22.39 7.40
CA GLY A 43 9.07 -21.75 7.91
C GLY A 43 8.05 -22.70 8.55
N ILE A 44 8.48 -23.88 9.03
CA ILE A 44 7.57 -24.79 9.74
C ILE A 44 7.04 -24.07 11.00
N ARG A 45 5.73 -23.82 11.03
CA ARG A 45 5.01 -22.98 12.03
C ARG A 45 5.20 -21.47 11.86
N GLY A 46 5.63 -20.98 10.70
CA GLY A 46 5.76 -19.55 10.39
C GLY A 46 4.47 -18.78 10.65
N ALA A 47 3.34 -19.26 10.13
CA ALA A 47 2.02 -18.68 10.39
C ALA A 47 1.59 -18.72 11.88
N THR A 48 2.01 -19.75 12.63
CA THR A 48 1.74 -19.82 14.08
C THR A 48 2.64 -18.85 14.84
N PHE A 49 3.89 -18.69 14.40
CA PHE A 49 4.87 -17.80 15.00
C PHE A 49 4.53 -16.33 14.77
N SER A 50 4.08 -15.94 13.56
CA SER A 50 3.61 -14.58 13.26
C SER A 50 2.38 -14.18 14.08
N SER A 51 1.63 -15.15 14.61
CA SER A 51 0.45 -14.93 15.47
C SER A 51 0.77 -14.92 16.97
N LEU A 52 2.03 -15.12 17.37
CA LEU A 52 2.47 -15.12 18.78
C LEU A 52 3.03 -13.75 19.17
N THR A 53 2.79 -13.35 20.42
CA THR A 53 3.40 -12.15 21.00
C THR A 53 4.92 -12.32 21.10
N MET A 54 5.68 -11.33 20.63
CA MET A 54 7.14 -11.34 20.68
C MET A 54 7.68 -10.98 22.09
N ASP A 55 8.80 -11.58 22.45
CA ASP A 55 9.53 -11.36 23.70
C ASP A 55 11.07 -11.43 23.53
N ALA A 56 11.81 -11.25 24.62
CA ALA A 56 13.27 -11.24 24.62
C ALA A 56 13.94 -12.56 24.18
N THR A 57 13.21 -13.67 24.13
CA THR A 57 13.71 -14.99 23.70
C THR A 57 13.42 -15.29 22.23
N THR A 58 12.60 -14.45 21.58
CA THR A 58 12.11 -14.64 20.22
C THR A 58 13.25 -14.73 19.19
N GLY A 59 14.33 -13.94 19.37
CA GLY A 59 15.50 -13.98 18.51
C GLY A 59 16.30 -15.29 18.54
N GLU A 60 16.22 -16.06 19.64
CA GLU A 60 16.92 -17.36 19.77
C GLU A 60 16.10 -18.50 19.13
N VAL A 61 14.78 -18.35 19.04
CA VAL A 61 13.85 -19.36 18.51
C VAL A 61 13.62 -19.19 16.98
N ALA A 62 13.78 -17.97 16.46
CA ALA A 62 13.48 -17.61 15.07
C ALA A 62 14.43 -18.20 14.00
N GLY A 63 15.50 -18.91 14.39
CA GLY A 63 16.45 -19.48 13.43
C GLY A 63 15.84 -20.50 12.46
N ALA A 64 14.71 -21.13 12.81
CA ALA A 64 14.00 -22.09 11.96
C ALA A 64 12.94 -21.45 11.04
N SER A 65 12.63 -20.16 11.23
CA SER A 65 11.61 -19.41 10.46
C SER A 65 12.21 -18.48 9.40
N VAL A 66 13.53 -18.53 9.17
CA VAL A 66 14.18 -17.76 8.11
C VAL A 66 13.80 -18.38 6.76
N GLN A 67 12.92 -17.71 6.04
CA GLN A 67 12.63 -18.00 4.64
C GLN A 67 13.79 -17.45 3.79
N ILE A 68 14.32 -18.30 2.91
CA ILE A 68 15.33 -17.90 1.93
C ILE A 68 14.66 -18.00 0.58
N GLY A 69 14.43 -16.86 -0.06
CA GLY A 69 13.87 -16.81 -1.40
C GLY A 69 14.92 -17.07 -2.49
N ASP A 70 14.46 -17.61 -3.62
CA ASP A 70 15.19 -17.82 -4.86
C ASP A 70 14.47 -17.12 -6.04
N PRO A 71 14.69 -15.81 -6.23
CA PRO A 71 13.95 -15.03 -7.24
C PRO A 71 14.21 -15.50 -8.68
N ILE A 72 15.27 -16.27 -8.94
CA ILE A 72 15.52 -16.84 -10.27
C ILE A 72 14.53 -17.97 -10.54
N VAL A 73 14.29 -18.85 -9.57
CA VAL A 73 13.29 -19.91 -9.68
C VAL A 73 11.89 -19.31 -9.85
N GLU A 74 11.56 -18.27 -9.07
CA GLU A 74 10.29 -17.56 -9.20
C GLU A 74 10.11 -16.96 -10.61
N LYS A 75 11.14 -16.32 -11.17
CA LYS A 75 11.08 -15.76 -12.53
C LYS A 75 10.86 -16.84 -13.60
N LEU A 76 11.54 -17.99 -13.48
CA LEU A 76 11.37 -19.11 -14.42
C LEU A 76 9.97 -19.74 -14.30
N LEU A 77 9.43 -19.79 -13.08
CA LEU A 77 8.06 -20.24 -12.83
C LEU A 77 7.04 -19.31 -13.51
N ILE A 78 7.22 -17.99 -13.42
CA ILE A 78 6.41 -17.02 -14.17
C ILE A 78 6.48 -17.30 -15.68
N ASP A 79 7.67 -17.55 -16.23
CA ASP A 79 7.82 -17.86 -17.67
C ASP A 79 7.14 -19.18 -18.08
N VAL A 80 7.08 -20.16 -17.19
CA VAL A 80 6.30 -21.39 -17.41
C VAL A 80 4.81 -21.11 -17.42
N LEU A 81 4.31 -20.25 -16.53
CA LEU A 81 2.87 -20.04 -16.34
C LEU A 81 2.24 -19.08 -17.35
N VAL A 82 2.94 -18.00 -17.71
CA VAL A 82 2.42 -16.99 -18.64
C VAL A 82 2.25 -17.60 -20.05
N GLY A 83 1.04 -17.55 -20.58
CA GLY A 83 0.69 -18.15 -21.87
C GLY A 83 0.46 -19.67 -21.81
N ALA A 84 0.32 -20.24 -20.61
CA ALA A 84 0.03 -21.65 -20.37
C ALA A 84 -1.34 -21.86 -19.70
N GLU A 85 -2.21 -20.85 -19.70
CA GLU A 85 -3.51 -20.86 -19.05
C GLU A 85 -4.43 -21.98 -19.60
N HIS A 86 -4.19 -22.46 -20.83
CA HIS A 86 -4.90 -23.59 -21.42
C HIS A 86 -4.43 -24.98 -20.91
N LEU A 87 -3.39 -25.03 -20.09
CA LEU A 87 -2.81 -26.26 -19.54
C LEU A 87 -3.31 -26.61 -18.15
N PHE A 88 -3.90 -25.67 -17.43
CA PHE A 88 -4.39 -25.87 -16.07
C PHE A 88 -5.80 -25.30 -15.90
N THR A 89 -6.54 -25.85 -14.94
CA THR A 89 -7.93 -25.48 -14.65
C THR A 89 -8.06 -24.62 -13.39
N ALA A 90 -7.03 -24.67 -12.52
CA ALA A 90 -6.88 -23.87 -11.32
C ALA A 90 -5.41 -23.75 -10.91
N ILE A 91 -5.08 -22.72 -10.15
CA ILE A 91 -3.74 -22.39 -9.67
C ILE A 91 -3.83 -21.70 -8.30
N THR A 92 -2.89 -21.98 -7.40
CA THR A 92 -2.71 -21.24 -6.14
C THR A 92 -1.26 -21.28 -5.67
N ASP A 93 -0.82 -20.25 -4.96
CA ASP A 93 0.52 -20.17 -4.40
C ASP A 93 0.69 -21.06 -3.15
N CYS A 94 1.93 -21.43 -2.85
CA CYS A 94 2.29 -22.16 -1.63
C CYS A 94 2.93 -21.24 -0.59
N GLY A 95 2.11 -20.44 0.09
CA GLY A 95 2.52 -19.57 1.18
C GLY A 95 2.40 -20.22 2.56
N ALA A 96 1.70 -19.52 3.47
CA ALA A 96 1.51 -19.91 4.86
C ALA A 96 0.78 -21.26 4.99
N GLY A 97 1.32 -22.18 5.80
CA GLY A 97 0.80 -23.55 5.92
C GLY A 97 1.15 -24.48 4.74
N GLY A 98 1.83 -23.99 3.71
CA GLY A 98 2.41 -24.81 2.65
C GLY A 98 1.38 -25.57 1.82
N LEU A 99 1.73 -26.82 1.46
CA LEU A 99 0.85 -27.71 0.69
C LEU A 99 -0.48 -27.95 1.41
N SER A 100 -0.50 -27.88 2.75
CA SER A 100 -1.74 -28.03 3.52
C SER A 100 -2.78 -26.95 3.26
N SER A 101 -2.36 -25.69 3.05
CA SER A 101 -3.26 -24.60 2.68
C SER A 101 -3.54 -24.68 1.19
N ALA A 102 -2.50 -24.68 0.34
CA ALA A 102 -2.66 -24.68 -1.11
C ALA A 102 -3.55 -25.82 -1.64
N VAL A 103 -3.23 -27.08 -1.32
CA VAL A 103 -4.03 -28.23 -1.76
C VAL A 103 -5.35 -28.29 -0.99
N GLY A 104 -5.37 -27.91 0.29
CA GLY A 104 -6.58 -27.93 1.12
C GLY A 104 -7.67 -26.97 0.64
N GLU A 105 -7.28 -25.76 0.23
CA GLU A 105 -8.14 -24.73 -0.37
C GLU A 105 -8.62 -25.17 -1.75
N MET A 106 -7.71 -25.61 -2.63
CA MET A 106 -8.11 -26.13 -3.95
C MET A 106 -9.03 -27.35 -3.85
N ALA A 107 -8.86 -28.19 -2.82
CA ALA A 107 -9.70 -29.37 -2.62
C ALA A 107 -11.10 -29.02 -2.07
N GLU A 108 -11.42 -27.78 -1.72
CA GLU A 108 -12.72 -27.41 -1.16
C GLU A 108 -13.88 -27.86 -2.06
N GLY A 109 -14.79 -28.66 -1.52
CA GLY A 109 -15.95 -29.21 -2.24
C GLY A 109 -15.63 -30.33 -3.24
N VAL A 110 -14.38 -30.47 -3.69
CA VAL A 110 -13.95 -31.48 -4.68
C VAL A 110 -13.26 -32.68 -4.02
N GLY A 111 -12.37 -32.47 -3.06
CA GLY A 111 -11.51 -33.50 -2.48
C GLY A 111 -10.23 -33.76 -3.29
N ALA A 112 -9.24 -34.37 -2.65
CA ALA A 112 -7.96 -34.72 -3.25
C ALA A 112 -7.31 -35.94 -2.57
N ASP A 113 -6.61 -36.78 -3.34
CA ASP A 113 -5.76 -37.86 -2.84
C ASP A 113 -4.31 -37.60 -3.28
N VAL A 114 -3.43 -37.31 -2.31
CA VAL A 114 -2.04 -36.90 -2.57
C VAL A 114 -1.03 -37.81 -1.87
N GLU A 115 0.11 -38.03 -2.52
CA GLU A 115 1.24 -38.84 -2.05
C GLU A 115 2.46 -37.95 -1.77
N LEU A 116 2.80 -37.78 -0.49
CA LEU A 116 3.88 -36.90 -0.05
C LEU A 116 5.26 -37.37 -0.52
N ASP A 117 5.45 -38.67 -0.70
CA ASP A 117 6.70 -39.25 -1.19
C ASP A 117 7.04 -38.83 -2.65
N ARG A 118 6.10 -38.18 -3.35
CA ARG A 118 6.32 -37.59 -4.70
C ARG A 118 6.76 -36.12 -4.66
N VAL A 119 6.69 -35.47 -3.50
CA VAL A 119 7.07 -34.06 -3.36
C VAL A 119 8.59 -33.94 -3.45
N PRO A 120 9.15 -33.05 -4.29
CA PRO A 120 10.59 -32.82 -4.36
C PRO A 120 11.13 -32.26 -3.05
N LEU A 121 12.17 -32.89 -2.49
CA LEU A 121 12.76 -32.51 -1.20
C LEU A 121 14.16 -31.92 -1.38
N LYS A 122 14.52 -30.93 -0.54
CA LYS A 122 15.89 -30.37 -0.47
C LYS A 122 16.89 -31.40 0.09
N TYR A 123 16.43 -32.23 1.02
CA TYR A 123 17.21 -33.27 1.70
C TYR A 123 16.30 -34.35 2.27
N ASP A 124 16.84 -35.54 2.49
CA ASP A 124 16.12 -36.68 3.07
C ASP A 124 15.79 -36.47 4.56
N GLY A 125 14.83 -37.25 5.07
CA GLY A 125 14.53 -37.34 6.51
C GLY A 125 13.56 -36.29 7.04
N LEU A 126 12.72 -35.73 6.17
CA LEU A 126 11.53 -34.98 6.57
C LEU A 126 10.42 -35.95 6.96
N GLU A 127 9.77 -35.69 8.10
CA GLU A 127 8.57 -36.42 8.48
C GLU A 127 7.38 -35.98 7.60
N PRO A 128 6.34 -36.83 7.40
CA PRO A 128 5.21 -36.49 6.53
C PRO A 128 4.54 -35.14 6.83
N TRP A 129 4.38 -34.82 8.12
CA TRP A 129 3.80 -33.54 8.53
C TRP A 129 4.72 -32.34 8.25
N GLU A 130 6.06 -32.55 8.24
CA GLU A 130 7.03 -31.50 7.88
C GLU A 130 6.95 -31.18 6.39
N ILE A 131 6.78 -32.21 5.54
CA ILE A 131 6.58 -32.03 4.08
C ILE A 131 5.27 -31.27 3.83
N TRP A 132 4.19 -31.70 4.49
CA TRP A 132 2.85 -31.15 4.29
C TRP A 132 2.71 -29.69 4.74
N LEU A 133 3.35 -29.32 5.86
CA LEU A 133 3.27 -27.98 6.46
C LEU A 133 4.44 -27.05 6.12
N SER A 134 5.39 -27.49 5.30
CA SER A 134 6.56 -26.68 4.92
C SER A 134 6.14 -25.42 4.19
N GLU A 135 6.69 -24.27 4.59
CA GLU A 135 6.52 -22.97 3.95
C GLU A 135 7.76 -22.61 3.08
N ALA A 136 8.37 -23.63 2.47
CA ALA A 136 9.42 -23.42 1.47
C ALA A 136 8.90 -22.55 0.31
N GLN A 137 9.74 -21.64 -0.16
CA GLN A 137 9.38 -20.58 -1.10
C GLN A 137 9.37 -21.07 -2.56
N GLU A 138 8.94 -20.19 -3.47
CA GLU A 138 8.89 -20.39 -4.94
C GLU A 138 8.11 -21.62 -5.41
N ARG A 139 7.02 -21.95 -4.73
CA ARG A 139 6.16 -23.08 -5.08
C ARG A 139 4.76 -22.63 -5.48
N MET A 140 4.22 -23.32 -6.47
CA MET A 140 2.85 -23.12 -6.95
C MET A 140 2.18 -24.48 -7.11
N VAL A 141 0.91 -24.58 -6.77
CA VAL A 141 0.08 -25.78 -7.01
C VAL A 141 -0.89 -25.47 -8.13
N ILE A 142 -0.94 -26.36 -9.13
CA ILE A 142 -1.88 -26.26 -10.24
C ILE A 142 -2.68 -27.55 -10.42
N ALA A 143 -3.92 -27.38 -10.86
CA ALA A 143 -4.80 -28.46 -11.27
C ALA A 143 -4.67 -28.65 -12.79
N VAL A 144 -4.22 -29.83 -13.22
CA VAL A 144 -3.87 -30.07 -14.64
C VAL A 144 -4.69 -31.23 -15.19
N PRO A 145 -5.47 -31.04 -16.26
CA PRO A 145 -6.14 -32.14 -16.94
C PRO A 145 -5.13 -33.20 -17.38
N ALA A 146 -5.45 -34.48 -17.18
CA ALA A 146 -4.51 -35.57 -17.41
C ALA A 146 -3.94 -35.63 -18.84
N ASP A 147 -4.68 -35.15 -19.83
CA ASP A 147 -4.26 -35.07 -21.24
C ASP A 147 -3.33 -33.88 -21.54
N LYS A 148 -3.18 -32.92 -20.62
CA LYS A 148 -2.29 -31.75 -20.71
C LYS A 148 -0.94 -31.95 -20.02
N MET A 149 -0.80 -32.97 -19.19
CA MET A 149 0.42 -33.25 -18.41
C MET A 149 1.70 -33.31 -19.26
N ALA A 150 1.65 -33.96 -20.43
CA ALA A 150 2.84 -34.10 -21.29
C ALA A 150 3.30 -32.75 -21.88
N GLU A 151 2.35 -31.90 -22.27
CA GLU A 151 2.65 -30.57 -22.81
C GLU A 151 3.24 -29.65 -21.73
N LEU A 152 2.71 -29.74 -20.51
CA LEU A 152 3.24 -29.02 -19.35
C LEU A 152 4.67 -29.49 -18.99
N ASP A 153 4.91 -30.81 -18.96
CA ASP A 153 6.24 -31.37 -18.66
C ASP A 153 7.30 -30.91 -19.67
N ASP A 154 6.99 -30.96 -20.96
CA ASP A 154 7.87 -30.45 -22.03
C ASP A 154 8.19 -28.95 -21.83
N ARG A 155 7.18 -28.15 -21.45
CA ARG A 155 7.35 -26.72 -21.17
C ARG A 155 8.21 -26.47 -19.94
N CYS A 156 7.95 -27.16 -18.83
CA CYS A 156 8.78 -27.10 -17.62
C CYS A 156 10.23 -27.49 -17.92
N GLY A 157 10.45 -28.54 -18.72
CA GLY A 157 11.79 -28.96 -19.15
C GLY A 157 12.52 -27.93 -20.00
N TYR A 158 11.82 -27.16 -20.84
CA TYR A 158 12.40 -26.07 -21.63
C TYR A 158 12.91 -24.92 -20.77
N TYR A 159 12.12 -24.48 -19.78
CA TYR A 159 12.50 -23.39 -18.88
C TYR A 159 13.39 -23.83 -17.72
N GLY A 160 13.48 -25.13 -17.44
CA GLY A 160 14.26 -25.69 -16.33
C GLY A 160 13.56 -25.61 -14.97
N VAL A 161 12.23 -25.70 -14.95
CA VAL A 161 11.41 -25.70 -13.73
C VAL A 161 11.07 -27.13 -13.34
N GLU A 162 11.21 -27.47 -12.06
CA GLU A 162 10.86 -28.80 -11.54
C GLU A 162 9.34 -28.95 -11.43
N LEU A 163 8.83 -30.12 -11.81
CA LEU A 163 7.41 -30.48 -11.80
C LEU A 163 7.22 -31.78 -11.02
N ALA A 164 6.20 -31.82 -10.15
CA ALA A 164 5.82 -33.03 -9.45
C ALA A 164 4.31 -33.26 -9.47
N ASP A 165 3.88 -34.37 -10.08
CA ASP A 165 2.50 -34.89 -9.99
C ASP A 165 2.33 -35.66 -8.68
N ILE A 166 1.73 -35.01 -7.69
CA ILE A 166 1.59 -35.54 -6.34
C ILE A 166 0.28 -36.28 -6.11
N GLY A 167 -0.69 -36.24 -7.04
CA GLY A 167 -2.00 -36.82 -6.79
C GLY A 167 -3.07 -36.39 -7.77
N GLU A 168 -4.33 -36.54 -7.35
CA GLU A 168 -5.49 -36.16 -8.16
C GLU A 168 -6.61 -35.56 -7.30
N PHE A 169 -7.40 -34.67 -7.90
CA PHE A 169 -8.66 -34.21 -7.34
C PHE A 169 -9.74 -35.28 -7.55
N THR A 170 -10.43 -35.68 -6.48
CA THR A 170 -11.20 -36.94 -6.46
C THR A 170 -12.69 -36.79 -6.78
N GLY A 171 -13.27 -35.62 -6.47
CA GLY A 171 -14.72 -35.35 -6.61
C GLY A 171 -15.60 -35.92 -5.48
N ASP A 172 -15.01 -36.50 -4.43
CA ASP A 172 -15.73 -37.10 -3.30
C ASP A 172 -15.76 -36.21 -2.04
N GLY A 173 -15.19 -35.01 -2.10
CA GLY A 173 -15.15 -34.06 -0.99
C GLY A 173 -14.30 -34.53 0.20
N ARG A 174 -13.35 -35.45 -0.02
CA ARG A 174 -12.39 -35.90 1.01
C ARG A 174 -10.98 -35.48 0.65
N LEU A 175 -10.24 -35.01 1.65
CA LEU A 175 -8.81 -34.77 1.57
C LEU A 175 -8.08 -35.95 2.21
N VAL A 176 -7.39 -36.74 1.39
CA VAL A 176 -6.55 -37.86 1.80
C VAL A 176 -5.11 -37.54 1.48
N VAL A 177 -4.25 -37.55 2.50
CA VAL A 177 -2.80 -37.36 2.36
C VAL A 177 -2.11 -38.66 2.74
N ARG A 178 -1.24 -39.15 1.88
CA ARG A 178 -0.51 -40.42 2.06
C ARG A 178 0.99 -40.17 2.20
N SER A 179 1.62 -41.07 2.93
CA SER A 179 3.07 -41.27 2.87
C SER A 179 3.37 -42.76 2.79
N GLY A 180 4.19 -43.16 1.83
CA GLY A 180 4.48 -44.55 1.51
C GLY A 180 3.21 -45.35 1.21
N GLY A 181 2.22 -44.72 0.55
CA GLY A 181 0.91 -45.30 0.26
C GLY A 181 -0.05 -45.41 1.45
N THR A 182 0.38 -45.08 2.67
CA THR A 182 -0.45 -45.15 3.88
C THR A 182 -1.09 -43.79 4.17
N PRO A 183 -2.42 -43.71 4.37
CA PRO A 183 -3.07 -42.46 4.79
C PRO A 183 -2.51 -41.95 6.13
N VAL A 184 -1.97 -40.74 6.11
CA VAL A 184 -1.56 -39.96 7.28
C VAL A 184 -2.57 -38.86 7.64
N LEU A 185 -3.41 -38.47 6.68
CA LEU A 185 -4.58 -37.61 6.86
C LEU A 185 -5.76 -38.20 6.08
N ASP A 186 -6.96 -38.17 6.65
CA ASP A 186 -8.21 -38.50 5.97
C ASP A 186 -9.36 -37.70 6.62
N MET A 187 -9.82 -36.65 5.94
CA MET A 187 -10.78 -35.69 6.49
C MET A 187 -11.77 -35.23 5.42
N SER A 188 -13.01 -34.91 5.80
CA SER A 188 -13.92 -34.22 4.87
C SER A 188 -13.49 -32.76 4.70
N THR A 189 -13.59 -32.24 3.49
CA THR A 189 -13.27 -30.84 3.18
C THR A 189 -14.26 -29.89 3.86
N GLU A 190 -15.53 -30.29 4.00
CA GLU A 190 -16.55 -29.56 4.78
C GLU A 190 -16.11 -29.36 6.25
N PHE A 191 -15.58 -30.40 6.90
CA PHE A 191 -15.13 -30.25 8.28
C PHE A 191 -13.85 -29.41 8.38
N LEU A 192 -12.96 -29.51 7.39
CA LEU A 192 -11.74 -28.71 7.33
C LEU A 192 -12.03 -27.21 7.27
N HIS A 193 -13.00 -26.82 6.43
CA HIS A 193 -13.33 -25.42 6.16
C HIS A 193 -14.41 -24.85 7.11
N ASP A 194 -15.47 -25.61 7.39
CA ASP A 194 -16.62 -25.14 8.19
C ASP A 194 -16.65 -25.68 9.63
N GLY A 195 -15.67 -26.50 10.03
CA GLY A 195 -15.67 -27.13 11.35
C GLY A 195 -15.35 -26.19 12.52
N ARG A 196 -14.83 -24.99 12.26
CA ARG A 196 -14.47 -24.00 13.29
C ARG A 196 -15.62 -23.01 13.53
N PRO A 197 -16.16 -22.89 14.76
CA PRO A 197 -17.26 -21.98 15.02
C PRO A 197 -16.82 -20.51 14.94
N GLN A 198 -17.71 -19.66 14.41
CA GLN A 198 -17.51 -18.22 14.36
C GLN A 198 -17.38 -17.64 15.77
N ARG A 199 -16.36 -16.79 15.97
CA ARG A 199 -16.11 -16.10 17.25
C ARG A 199 -17.09 -14.94 17.42
N GLN A 200 -17.56 -14.75 18.65
CA GLN A 200 -18.28 -13.54 19.07
C GLN A 200 -17.43 -12.82 20.11
N LEU A 201 -17.06 -11.57 19.84
CA LEU A 201 -16.18 -10.75 20.67
C LEU A 201 -16.88 -9.44 21.04
N THR A 202 -16.51 -8.85 22.16
CA THR A 202 -17.02 -7.54 22.63
C THR A 202 -15.98 -6.47 22.38
N ALA A 203 -16.37 -5.38 21.72
CA ALA A 203 -15.51 -4.23 21.47
C ALA A 203 -15.86 -3.07 22.41
N LYS A 204 -14.85 -2.33 22.87
CA LYS A 204 -15.01 -1.05 23.56
C LYS A 204 -14.57 0.05 22.60
N MET A 205 -15.54 0.74 22.00
CA MET A 205 -15.29 1.79 21.01
C MET A 205 -14.44 2.94 21.57
N PRO A 206 -13.53 3.53 20.78
CA PRO A 206 -12.80 4.73 21.14
C PRO A 206 -13.75 5.94 21.27
N GLN A 207 -13.29 6.98 21.96
CA GLN A 207 -14.00 8.25 22.15
C GLN A 207 -13.06 9.41 21.76
N PRO A 208 -12.79 9.59 20.47
CA PRO A 208 -11.88 10.64 19.99
C PRO A 208 -12.46 12.04 20.25
N SER A 209 -11.60 13.05 20.38
CA SER A 209 -12.06 14.45 20.36
C SER A 209 -12.28 14.89 18.93
N ARG A 210 -13.48 15.42 18.64
CA ARG A 210 -13.86 15.90 17.31
C ARG A 210 -14.45 17.30 17.44
N GLY A 211 -13.92 18.25 16.67
CA GLY A 211 -14.45 19.62 16.60
C GLY A 211 -13.82 20.63 17.58
N ASP A 212 -12.73 20.27 18.25
CA ASP A 212 -11.93 21.23 19.03
C ASP A 212 -10.88 21.87 18.11
N GLU A 213 -11.10 23.14 17.73
CA GLU A 213 -10.10 23.92 17.01
C GLU A 213 -9.00 24.38 17.97
N VAL A 214 -7.93 23.60 18.05
CA VAL A 214 -6.75 23.92 18.87
C VAL A 214 -5.59 24.29 17.96
N GLY A 215 -5.25 25.58 17.94
CA GLY A 215 -4.16 26.12 17.14
C GLY A 215 -2.77 25.74 17.66
N ARG A 216 -1.77 25.97 16.81
CA ARG A 216 -0.35 25.76 17.13
C ARG A 216 0.39 27.09 17.09
N GLU A 217 1.15 27.39 18.14
CA GLU A 217 2.11 28.49 18.10
C GLU A 217 3.42 28.00 17.46
N VAL A 218 3.92 28.73 16.46
CA VAL A 218 5.16 28.43 15.76
C VAL A 218 6.01 29.69 15.73
N ASP A 219 7.03 29.74 16.60
CA ASP A 219 7.91 30.91 16.76
C ASP A 219 8.81 31.16 15.53
N ASP A 220 9.30 30.09 14.91
CA ASP A 220 10.14 30.12 13.71
C ASP A 220 9.53 29.23 12.61
N PRO A 221 8.58 29.74 11.81
CA PRO A 221 7.96 28.99 10.72
C PRO A 221 8.98 28.54 9.65
N ARG A 222 10.04 29.31 9.41
CA ARG A 222 11.10 28.93 8.46
C ARG A 222 11.86 27.71 8.99
N GLY A 223 12.28 27.75 10.25
CA GLY A 223 12.93 26.63 10.92
C GLY A 223 12.03 25.39 10.97
N ALA A 224 10.76 25.55 11.30
CA ALA A 224 9.78 24.46 11.32
C ALA A 224 9.64 23.78 9.94
N LEU A 225 9.56 24.55 8.84
CA LEU A 225 9.51 23.99 7.49
C LEU A 225 10.77 23.17 7.16
N LEU A 226 11.96 23.69 7.47
CA LEU A 226 13.21 22.97 7.22
C LEU A 226 13.30 21.69 8.07
N SER A 227 12.88 21.73 9.33
CA SER A 227 12.83 20.55 10.20
C SER A 227 11.81 19.51 9.74
N LEU A 228 10.67 19.95 9.16
CA LEU A 228 9.70 19.04 8.55
C LEU A 228 10.29 18.37 7.30
N LEU A 229 10.94 19.12 6.42
CA LEU A 229 11.60 18.57 5.23
C LEU A 229 12.70 17.56 5.59
N SER A 230 13.41 17.76 6.70
CA SER A 230 14.42 16.81 7.19
C SER A 230 13.85 15.67 8.02
N HIS A 231 12.55 15.66 8.34
CA HIS A 231 11.92 14.62 9.13
C HIS A 231 11.82 13.32 8.31
N LEU A 232 12.21 12.17 8.88
CA LEU A 232 12.33 10.90 8.15
C LEU A 232 11.05 10.43 7.43
N ASN A 233 9.86 10.84 7.88
CA ASN A 233 8.61 10.54 7.17
C ASN A 233 8.46 11.34 5.87
N ILE A 234 8.93 12.59 5.84
CA ILE A 234 8.81 13.53 4.70
C ILE A 234 10.04 13.47 3.80
N ALA A 235 11.25 13.57 4.38
CA ALA A 235 12.54 13.63 3.69
C ALA A 235 12.70 12.65 2.52
N SER A 236 13.55 13.00 1.55
CA SER A 236 13.76 12.23 0.34
C SER A 236 14.03 10.75 0.61
N LYS A 237 13.31 9.88 -0.09
CA LYS A 237 13.51 8.42 -0.04
C LYS A 237 14.43 7.91 -1.17
N ALA A 238 15.11 8.83 -1.86
CA ALA A 238 15.91 8.55 -3.05
C ALA A 238 16.97 7.47 -2.85
N ASP A 239 17.69 7.50 -1.73
CA ASP A 239 18.73 6.52 -1.40
C ASP A 239 18.23 5.08 -1.31
N THR A 240 16.95 4.88 -1.00
CA THR A 240 16.29 3.57 -0.98
C THR A 240 15.71 3.25 -2.36
N ILE A 241 14.97 4.19 -2.96
CA ILE A 241 14.29 3.99 -4.25
C ILE A 241 15.29 3.68 -5.38
N HIS A 242 16.42 4.38 -5.46
CA HIS A 242 17.43 4.18 -6.50
C HIS A 242 18.18 2.83 -6.42
N ARG A 243 17.94 2.03 -5.38
CA ARG A 243 18.47 0.66 -5.28
C ARG A 243 17.65 -0.34 -6.07
N TYR A 244 16.41 0.01 -6.43
CA TYR A 244 15.47 -0.86 -7.13
C TYR A 244 15.27 -0.40 -8.57
N ASP A 245 15.04 -1.38 -9.45
CA ASP A 245 14.68 -1.10 -10.83
C ASP A 245 13.23 -0.58 -10.90
N HIS A 246 13.00 0.42 -11.74
CA HIS A 246 11.70 1.00 -12.03
C HIS A 246 11.48 1.22 -13.54
N GLU A 247 12.32 0.60 -14.38
CA GLU A 247 12.36 0.84 -15.84
C GLU A 247 12.20 -0.46 -16.65
N ILE A 248 12.30 -1.63 -16.02
CA ILE A 248 12.12 -2.91 -16.69
C ILE A 248 10.75 -2.96 -17.37
N LEU A 249 10.71 -3.51 -18.59
CA LEU A 249 9.59 -3.46 -19.54
C LEU A 249 9.37 -2.10 -20.23
N GLY A 250 9.96 -1.01 -19.74
CA GLY A 250 9.81 0.32 -20.33
C GLY A 250 8.39 0.88 -20.19
N ALA A 251 7.64 0.43 -19.18
CA ALA A 251 6.23 0.73 -18.98
C ALA A 251 5.97 1.87 -17.98
N THR A 252 7.00 2.50 -17.42
CA THR A 252 6.85 3.51 -16.37
C THR A 252 6.68 4.91 -16.96
N VAL A 253 5.48 5.47 -16.82
CA VAL A 253 5.10 6.81 -17.30
C VAL A 253 5.41 7.86 -16.24
N VAL A 254 4.90 7.65 -15.02
CA VAL A 254 5.22 8.47 -13.84
C VAL A 254 6.07 7.62 -12.89
N ARG A 255 7.29 8.07 -12.64
CA ARG A 255 8.27 7.41 -11.77
C ARG A 255 8.02 7.79 -10.30
N PRO A 256 8.48 6.99 -9.32
CA PRO A 256 8.41 7.35 -7.91
C PRO A 256 9.14 8.66 -7.57
N LEU A 257 10.19 8.99 -8.34
CA LEU A 257 10.93 10.23 -8.22
C LEU A 257 10.92 10.98 -9.54
N VAL A 258 10.58 12.27 -9.47
CA VAL A 258 10.38 13.16 -10.61
C VAL A 258 11.30 14.38 -10.52
N GLY A 259 11.15 15.28 -11.49
CA GLY A 259 12.00 16.47 -11.62
C GLY A 259 13.31 16.18 -12.34
N ARG A 260 14.07 17.26 -12.61
CA ARG A 260 15.28 17.21 -13.44
C ARG A 260 16.37 16.29 -12.86
N LEU A 261 16.44 16.18 -11.54
CA LEU A 261 17.45 15.37 -10.83
C LEU A 261 16.89 14.04 -10.31
N SER A 262 15.61 13.74 -10.54
CA SER A 262 14.95 12.52 -10.04
C SER A 262 15.11 12.36 -8.52
N ASP A 263 14.82 13.43 -7.79
CA ASP A 263 15.04 13.55 -6.35
C ASP A 263 13.85 14.14 -5.57
N ALA A 264 12.78 14.53 -6.26
CA ALA A 264 11.51 14.95 -5.67
C ALA A 264 10.48 13.82 -5.76
N PRO A 265 9.60 13.64 -4.76
CA PRO A 265 8.57 12.61 -4.79
C PRO A 265 7.54 12.90 -5.88
N ALA A 266 6.97 11.85 -6.46
CA ALA A 266 5.67 11.91 -7.12
C ALA A 266 4.58 11.49 -6.13
N ASP A 267 3.34 11.95 -6.33
CA ASP A 267 2.19 11.53 -5.51
C ASP A 267 1.90 10.03 -5.67
N GLY A 268 2.09 9.50 -6.88
CA GLY A 268 1.88 8.11 -7.23
C GLY A 268 2.73 7.69 -8.42
N ILE A 269 2.59 6.43 -8.83
CA ILE A 269 3.22 5.91 -10.05
C ILE A 269 2.16 5.66 -11.12
N VAL A 270 2.55 5.76 -12.39
CA VAL A 270 1.71 5.39 -13.51
C VAL A 270 2.46 4.43 -14.41
N LEU A 271 1.83 3.30 -14.70
CA LEU A 271 2.33 2.27 -15.59
C LEU A 271 1.43 2.16 -16.82
N ALA A 272 2.02 2.13 -18.01
CA ALA A 272 1.35 1.89 -19.29
C ALA A 272 2.29 1.06 -20.17
N GLU A 273 1.80 -0.03 -20.75
CA GLU A 273 2.62 -0.87 -21.62
C GLU A 273 3.09 -0.08 -22.86
N PRO A 274 4.27 -0.38 -23.42
CA PRO A 274 4.73 0.30 -24.61
C PRO A 274 3.71 0.22 -25.76
N ASN A 275 3.34 1.38 -26.30
CA ASN A 275 2.33 1.61 -27.36
C ASN A 275 0.86 1.58 -26.91
N ASP A 276 0.57 1.41 -25.62
CA ASP A 276 -0.78 1.60 -25.09
C ASP A 276 -1.04 3.08 -24.80
N ASP A 277 -2.24 3.54 -25.16
CA ASP A 277 -2.70 4.89 -24.83
C ASP A 277 -3.14 4.98 -23.35
N ALA A 278 -3.53 3.86 -22.76
CA ALA A 278 -4.06 3.76 -21.41
C ALA A 278 -3.10 3.01 -20.48
N GLY A 279 -3.27 3.25 -19.19
CA GLY A 279 -2.47 2.62 -18.14
C GLY A 279 -3.23 2.53 -16.83
N PHE A 280 -2.49 2.41 -15.74
CA PHE A 280 -3.03 2.50 -14.39
C PHE A 280 -2.10 3.28 -13.46
N ALA A 281 -2.72 4.05 -12.58
CA ALA A 281 -2.07 4.76 -11.50
C ALA A 281 -2.13 3.94 -10.21
N VAL A 282 -1.08 4.05 -9.39
CA VAL A 282 -1.03 3.46 -8.05
C VAL A 282 -0.72 4.58 -7.05
N GLY A 283 -1.63 4.75 -6.09
CA GLY A 283 -1.51 5.68 -4.98
C GLY A 283 -1.59 4.95 -3.64
N ILE A 284 -0.93 5.49 -2.62
CA ILE A 284 -0.86 4.89 -1.29
C ILE A 284 -1.22 5.96 -0.27
N GLY A 285 -2.02 5.59 0.73
CA GLY A 285 -2.28 6.43 1.89
C GLY A 285 -1.99 5.69 3.19
N VAL A 286 -1.31 6.37 4.11
CA VAL A 286 -0.91 5.80 5.41
C VAL A 286 -0.50 6.89 6.39
N ASN A 287 -1.27 7.07 7.46
CA ASN A 287 -0.89 7.97 8.56
C ASN A 287 -1.18 7.34 9.93
N PRO A 288 -0.24 6.59 10.52
CA PRO A 288 -0.46 5.88 11.78
C PRO A 288 -0.58 6.81 13.00
N TRP A 289 -0.14 8.07 12.88
CA TRP A 289 -0.16 9.04 13.97
C TRP A 289 -1.57 9.53 14.26
N TRP A 290 -2.36 9.77 13.21
CA TRP A 290 -3.79 10.02 13.35
C TRP A 290 -4.52 8.86 14.05
N GLY A 291 -4.08 7.63 13.80
CA GLY A 291 -4.65 6.41 14.40
C GLY A 291 -4.48 6.32 15.93
N LEU A 292 -3.53 7.05 16.50
CA LEU A 292 -3.37 7.15 17.96
C LEU A 292 -4.47 8.02 18.61
N HIS A 293 -5.07 8.94 17.85
CA HIS A 293 -6.07 9.88 18.33
C HIS A 293 -7.49 9.50 17.90
N ASP A 294 -7.66 9.15 16.62
CA ASP A 294 -8.94 8.78 16.02
C ASP A 294 -8.75 7.74 14.89
N PRO A 295 -8.86 6.43 15.19
CA PRO A 295 -8.72 5.37 14.19
C PRO A 295 -9.73 5.43 13.04
N GLU A 296 -10.93 5.97 13.27
CA GLU A 296 -11.97 6.11 12.23
C GLU A 296 -11.59 7.21 11.24
N ALA A 297 -11.19 8.39 11.74
CA ALA A 297 -10.73 9.49 10.90
C ALA A 297 -9.42 9.16 10.17
N MET A 298 -8.49 8.44 10.83
CA MET A 298 -7.28 7.91 10.21
C MET A 298 -7.60 7.01 9.01
N ALA A 299 -8.52 6.06 9.20
CA ALA A 299 -8.86 5.13 8.14
C ALA A 299 -9.56 5.82 6.95
N TYR A 300 -10.42 6.81 7.21
CA TYR A 300 -10.98 7.64 6.16
C TYR A 300 -9.89 8.40 5.41
N GLY A 301 -8.98 9.03 6.15
CA GLY A 301 -7.88 9.81 5.61
C GLY A 301 -6.91 9.00 4.75
N ALA A 302 -6.57 7.78 5.17
CA ALA A 302 -5.73 6.88 4.37
C ALA A 302 -6.39 6.50 3.04
N VAL A 303 -7.72 6.35 3.01
CA VAL A 303 -8.45 6.12 1.74
C VAL A 303 -8.46 7.40 0.89
N ASP A 304 -8.71 8.57 1.49
CA ASP A 304 -8.69 9.84 0.79
C ASP A 304 -7.32 10.12 0.16
N GLU A 305 -6.24 9.97 0.91
CA GLU A 305 -4.87 10.17 0.43
C GLU A 305 -4.53 9.24 -0.74
N ALA A 306 -4.86 7.94 -0.63
CA ALA A 306 -4.66 7.00 -1.74
C ALA A 306 -5.45 7.40 -3.00
N MET A 307 -6.70 7.84 -2.84
CA MET A 307 -7.54 8.36 -3.93
C MET A 307 -6.99 9.65 -4.52
N ARG A 308 -6.51 10.55 -3.67
CA ARG A 308 -5.94 11.84 -4.06
C ARG A 308 -4.67 11.66 -4.87
N ASN A 309 -3.79 10.74 -4.48
CA ASN A 309 -2.54 10.46 -5.16
C ASN A 309 -2.74 9.91 -6.58
N VAL A 310 -3.70 8.98 -6.76
CA VAL A 310 -4.01 8.49 -8.12
C VAL A 310 -4.61 9.59 -8.99
N VAL A 311 -5.44 10.48 -8.43
CA VAL A 311 -6.05 11.59 -9.17
C VAL A 311 -5.02 12.67 -9.53
N ALA A 312 -4.09 12.97 -8.62
CA ALA A 312 -2.98 13.90 -8.85
C ALA A 312 -2.11 13.47 -10.05
N CYS A 313 -2.01 12.17 -10.31
CA CYS A 313 -1.30 11.61 -11.46
C CYS A 313 -2.16 11.48 -12.73
N GLY A 314 -3.46 11.82 -12.68
CA GLY A 314 -4.39 11.72 -13.82
C GLY A 314 -5.26 10.46 -13.85
N GLY A 315 -5.26 9.62 -12.80
CA GLY A 315 -6.17 8.49 -12.66
C GLY A 315 -7.63 8.89 -12.58
N ASP A 316 -8.52 8.07 -13.16
CA ASP A 316 -9.97 8.27 -13.13
C ASP A 316 -10.54 7.80 -11.77
N PRO A 317 -11.03 8.71 -10.91
CA PRO A 317 -11.55 8.34 -9.59
C PRO A 317 -12.79 7.44 -9.64
N ASP A 318 -13.55 7.44 -10.73
CA ASP A 318 -14.72 6.57 -10.90
C ASP A 318 -14.32 5.15 -11.39
N ARG A 319 -13.03 4.93 -11.67
CA ARG A 319 -12.47 3.63 -12.10
C ARG A 319 -11.30 3.22 -11.21
N THR A 320 -11.48 3.42 -9.91
CA THR A 320 -10.49 3.06 -8.88
C THR A 320 -10.98 1.88 -8.05
N ALA A 321 -10.08 0.94 -7.77
CA ALA A 321 -10.26 -0.12 -6.78
C ALA A 321 -9.29 0.09 -5.62
N LEU A 322 -9.68 -0.37 -4.44
CA LEU A 322 -8.91 -0.22 -3.20
C LEU A 322 -8.40 -1.58 -2.71
N LEU A 323 -7.26 -1.54 -2.03
CA LEU A 323 -6.73 -2.63 -1.23
C LEU A 323 -6.41 -2.13 0.18
N ASP A 324 -6.68 -2.96 1.19
CA ASP A 324 -6.45 -2.62 2.60
C ASP A 324 -5.43 -3.54 3.27
N ASN A 325 -4.58 -2.98 4.13
CA ASN A 325 -3.68 -3.77 4.98
C ASN A 325 -3.76 -3.26 6.43
N PHE A 326 -4.50 -3.98 7.27
CA PHE A 326 -4.68 -3.66 8.69
C PHE A 326 -3.53 -4.23 9.52
N SER A 327 -2.84 -3.39 10.30
CA SER A 327 -1.84 -3.82 11.28
C SER A 327 -2.19 -3.34 12.69
N TRP A 328 -2.61 -4.27 13.55
CA TRP A 328 -3.08 -4.00 14.91
C TRP A 328 -2.45 -4.91 15.97
N GLY A 329 -2.57 -4.50 17.23
CA GLY A 329 -2.26 -5.34 18.40
C GLY A 329 -3.21 -6.54 18.57
N ASP A 330 -3.32 -7.05 19.79
CA ASP A 330 -4.15 -8.22 20.11
C ASP A 330 -5.66 -7.89 20.08
N PRO A 331 -6.44 -8.40 19.10
CA PRO A 331 -7.87 -8.09 18.95
C PRO A 331 -8.74 -8.76 20.01
N ARG A 332 -8.18 -9.59 20.90
CA ARG A 332 -8.92 -10.15 22.04
C ARG A 332 -9.10 -9.11 23.15
N ARG A 333 -8.37 -7.99 23.11
CA ARG A 333 -8.55 -6.86 24.02
C ARG A 333 -9.68 -5.98 23.49
N GLU A 334 -10.69 -5.72 24.32
CA GLU A 334 -11.90 -4.98 23.88
C GLU A 334 -11.57 -3.60 23.31
N SER A 335 -10.58 -2.88 23.85
CA SER A 335 -10.17 -1.55 23.35
C SER A 335 -9.51 -1.63 21.97
N THR A 336 -8.59 -2.58 21.77
CA THR A 336 -7.91 -2.79 20.48
C THR A 336 -8.87 -3.28 19.42
N LEU A 337 -9.82 -4.12 19.80
CA LEU A 337 -10.93 -4.48 18.91
C LEU A 337 -11.80 -3.26 18.57
N GLY A 338 -12.06 -2.37 19.53
CA GLY A 338 -12.80 -1.12 19.30
C GLY A 338 -12.10 -0.18 18.32
N GLU A 339 -10.78 -0.02 18.45
CA GLU A 339 -9.96 0.75 17.49
C GLU A 339 -10.02 0.14 16.09
N LEU A 340 -9.90 -1.19 15.98
CA LEU A 340 -9.99 -1.90 14.70
C LEU A 340 -11.39 -1.77 14.07
N VAL A 341 -12.46 -1.90 14.85
CA VAL A 341 -13.84 -1.70 14.37
C VAL A 341 -14.04 -0.26 13.89
N ALA A 342 -13.57 0.73 14.64
CA ALA A 342 -13.65 2.14 14.24
C ALA A 342 -12.90 2.42 12.93
N ALA A 343 -11.72 1.82 12.73
CA ALA A 343 -10.98 1.92 11.47
C ALA A 343 -11.73 1.26 10.30
N VAL A 344 -12.35 0.09 10.51
CA VAL A 344 -13.21 -0.55 9.48
C VAL A 344 -14.39 0.35 9.12
N ASP A 345 -15.04 0.98 10.11
CA ASP A 345 -16.15 1.92 9.88
C ASP A 345 -15.69 3.12 9.03
N GLY A 346 -14.52 3.70 9.34
CA GLY A 346 -13.92 4.81 8.59
C GLY A 346 -13.57 4.43 7.14
N ALA A 347 -12.93 3.28 6.93
CA ALA A 347 -12.59 2.76 5.61
C ALA A 347 -13.85 2.47 4.78
N CYS A 348 -14.89 1.88 5.38
CA CYS A 348 -16.18 1.66 4.73
C CYS A 348 -16.85 2.98 4.32
N ALA A 349 -16.85 3.97 5.21
CA ALA A 349 -17.43 5.28 4.94
C ALA A 349 -16.74 5.98 3.75
N ALA A 350 -15.40 5.96 3.72
CA ALA A 350 -14.62 6.52 2.61
C ALA A 350 -14.86 5.76 1.30
N ALA A 351 -14.78 4.43 1.30
CA ALA A 351 -15.03 3.61 0.11
C ALA A 351 -16.42 3.88 -0.49
N MET A 352 -17.45 4.06 0.35
CA MET A 352 -18.79 4.46 -0.09
C MET A 352 -18.83 5.88 -0.67
N ALA A 353 -18.12 6.83 -0.06
CA ALA A 353 -18.08 8.22 -0.53
C ALA A 353 -17.40 8.34 -1.91
N TYR A 354 -16.25 7.69 -2.09
CA TYR A 354 -15.50 7.68 -3.36
C TYR A 354 -16.09 6.73 -4.40
N ARG A 355 -16.93 5.77 -3.98
CA ARG A 355 -17.46 4.67 -4.81
C ARG A 355 -16.36 3.75 -5.35
N ALA A 356 -15.30 3.56 -4.56
CA ALA A 356 -14.18 2.70 -4.87
C ALA A 356 -14.27 1.41 -4.04
N PRO A 357 -14.45 0.22 -4.64
CA PRO A 357 -14.59 -1.03 -3.90
C PRO A 357 -13.23 -1.56 -3.42
N PHE A 358 -13.21 -2.15 -2.24
CA PHE A 358 -12.11 -3.02 -1.81
C PHE A 358 -12.17 -4.34 -2.58
N VAL A 359 -11.09 -4.69 -3.28
CA VAL A 359 -11.00 -5.92 -4.10
C VAL A 359 -10.05 -6.96 -3.53
N SER A 360 -9.18 -6.56 -2.61
CA SER A 360 -8.22 -7.41 -1.93
C SER A 360 -7.77 -6.74 -0.63
N GLY A 361 -7.29 -7.50 0.34
CA GLY A 361 -6.74 -6.95 1.56
C GLY A 361 -6.10 -8.00 2.45
N LYS A 362 -5.50 -7.55 3.56
CA LYS A 362 -4.87 -8.40 4.55
C LYS A 362 -4.94 -7.79 5.94
N ASP A 363 -5.02 -8.65 6.95
CA ASP A 363 -4.81 -8.25 8.34
C ASP A 363 -3.56 -8.92 8.94
N SER A 364 -2.85 -8.13 9.73
CA SER A 364 -1.74 -8.53 10.59
C SER A 364 -2.09 -8.13 12.01
N LEU A 365 -2.45 -9.11 12.83
CA LEU A 365 -2.93 -8.91 14.20
C LEU A 365 -1.95 -9.50 15.21
N ASN A 366 -2.05 -9.05 16.46
CA ASN A 366 -1.10 -9.37 17.55
C ASN A 366 0.28 -8.71 17.38
N ASN A 367 0.35 -7.58 16.68
CA ASN A 367 1.57 -6.79 16.57
C ASN A 367 1.89 -6.08 17.89
N GLU A 368 2.39 -6.85 18.86
CA GLU A 368 2.75 -6.39 20.20
C GLU A 368 4.06 -7.04 20.67
N TYR A 369 4.82 -6.28 21.45
CA TYR A 369 6.02 -6.75 22.14
C TYR A 369 5.83 -6.67 23.65
N THR A 370 6.24 -7.71 24.38
CA THR A 370 6.27 -7.66 25.84
C THR A 370 7.62 -7.14 26.32
N GLY A 371 7.61 -5.92 26.87
CA GLY A 371 8.80 -5.26 27.40
C GLY A 371 9.35 -5.92 28.66
N ALA A 372 10.59 -5.56 29.02
CA ALA A 372 11.22 -6.00 30.27
C ALA A 372 10.48 -5.49 31.53
N ASP A 373 9.63 -4.47 31.36
CA ASP A 373 8.70 -3.96 32.38
C ASP A 373 7.43 -4.83 32.54
N GLY A 374 7.30 -5.90 31.74
CA GLY A 374 6.15 -6.79 31.70
C GLY A 374 4.91 -6.18 31.03
N LYS A 375 5.03 -4.98 30.44
CA LYS A 375 3.94 -4.36 29.68
C LYS A 375 3.99 -4.80 28.23
N ARG A 376 2.82 -4.89 27.61
CA ARG A 376 2.69 -5.09 26.18
C ARG A 376 2.66 -3.74 25.48
N HIS A 377 3.48 -3.60 24.46
CA HIS A 377 3.61 -2.42 23.63
C HIS A 377 3.12 -2.81 22.24
N ALA A 378 1.95 -2.33 21.84
CA ALA A 378 1.42 -2.54 20.50
C ALA A 378 2.05 -1.55 19.52
N VAL A 379 2.14 -1.94 18.24
CA VAL A 379 2.36 -0.97 17.18
C VAL A 379 1.21 0.06 17.16
N PRO A 380 1.46 1.32 16.75
CA PRO A 380 0.39 2.24 16.43
C PRO A 380 -0.63 1.61 15.47
N PRO A 381 -1.94 1.88 15.63
CA PRO A 381 -2.96 1.50 14.65
C PRO A 381 -2.53 1.95 13.24
N THR A 382 -2.25 0.99 12.35
CA THR A 382 -1.69 1.28 11.04
C THR A 382 -2.53 0.63 9.96
N LEU A 383 -3.09 1.44 9.08
CA LEU A 383 -3.82 1.01 7.89
C LEU A 383 -3.09 1.56 6.66
N VAL A 384 -2.64 0.66 5.78
CA VAL A 384 -2.13 1.04 4.46
C VAL A 384 -3.23 0.80 3.45
N ILE A 385 -3.63 1.86 2.75
CA ILE A 385 -4.53 1.78 1.61
C ILE A 385 -3.74 1.89 0.33
N THR A 386 -4.00 0.99 -0.62
CA THR A 386 -3.51 1.12 -2.00
C THR A 386 -4.69 1.36 -2.92
N ALA A 387 -4.66 2.45 -3.68
CA ALA A 387 -5.61 2.73 -4.73
C ALA A 387 -4.97 2.37 -6.08
N VAL A 388 -5.69 1.62 -6.90
CA VAL A 388 -5.32 1.32 -8.29
C VAL A 388 -6.40 1.88 -9.21
N SER A 389 -6.03 2.85 -10.05
CA SER A 389 -6.96 3.62 -10.86
C SER A 389 -6.63 3.52 -12.34
N HIS A 390 -7.65 3.37 -13.18
CA HIS A 390 -7.46 3.41 -14.63
C HIS A 390 -7.05 4.80 -15.10
N VAL A 391 -6.01 4.87 -15.94
CA VAL A 391 -5.56 6.09 -16.61
C VAL A 391 -5.93 5.97 -18.09
N PRO A 392 -6.90 6.75 -18.60
CA PRO A 392 -7.37 6.60 -19.98
C PRO A 392 -6.37 7.11 -21.04
N GLU A 393 -5.55 8.10 -20.67
CA GLU A 393 -4.57 8.74 -21.55
C GLU A 393 -3.26 8.96 -20.79
N ALA A 394 -2.32 8.03 -20.92
CA ALA A 394 -1.05 8.04 -20.20
C ALA A 394 -0.19 9.28 -20.50
N ASP A 395 -0.27 9.82 -21.73
CA ASP A 395 0.43 11.04 -22.13
C ASP A 395 -0.11 12.31 -21.45
N SER A 396 -1.29 12.24 -20.85
CA SER A 396 -1.95 13.35 -20.14
C SER A 396 -1.65 13.36 -18.63
N CYS A 397 -0.83 12.42 -18.14
CA CYS A 397 -0.39 12.39 -16.76
C CYS A 397 0.40 13.65 -16.38
N VAL A 398 0.16 14.14 -15.15
CA VAL A 398 0.88 15.26 -14.56
C VAL A 398 1.66 14.81 -13.33
N THR A 399 2.61 15.64 -12.90
CA THR A 399 3.49 15.39 -11.75
C THR A 399 3.60 16.68 -10.93
N PRO A 400 4.21 16.66 -9.72
CA PRO A 400 4.41 17.87 -8.92
C PRO A 400 5.48 18.84 -9.47
N VAL A 401 6.09 18.52 -10.61
CA VAL A 401 7.16 19.33 -11.21
C VAL A 401 6.62 20.67 -11.73
N LEU A 402 6.94 21.77 -11.06
CA LEU A 402 6.63 23.11 -11.57
C LEU A 402 7.20 23.29 -12.98
N ARG A 403 6.35 23.72 -13.91
CA ARG A 403 6.66 23.69 -15.34
C ARG A 403 7.10 25.03 -15.88
N GLN A 404 6.41 26.12 -15.51
CA GLN A 404 6.61 27.40 -16.18
C GLN A 404 6.40 28.62 -15.28
N PRO A 405 7.41 29.53 -15.19
CA PRO A 405 7.25 30.82 -14.53
C PRO A 405 6.08 31.64 -15.08
N GLY A 406 5.37 32.32 -14.18
CA GLY A 406 4.18 33.10 -14.47
C GLY A 406 2.87 32.32 -14.40
N ASN A 407 2.92 30.98 -14.39
CA ASN A 407 1.74 30.15 -14.15
C ASN A 407 1.17 30.39 -12.74
N LYS A 408 -0.14 30.18 -12.60
CA LYS A 408 -0.87 30.35 -11.35
C LYS A 408 -0.80 29.07 -10.53
N LEU A 409 -0.50 29.23 -9.24
CA LEU A 409 -0.66 28.15 -8.26
C LEU A 409 -2.03 28.31 -7.60
N VAL A 410 -2.81 27.24 -7.64
CA VAL A 410 -4.19 27.20 -7.15
C VAL A 410 -4.31 26.09 -6.12
N LEU A 411 -4.79 26.43 -4.93
CA LEU A 411 -5.13 25.46 -3.89
C LEU A 411 -6.60 25.06 -4.03
N LEU A 412 -6.84 23.76 -4.02
CA LEU A 412 -8.16 23.12 -3.96
C LEU A 412 -8.39 22.57 -2.55
N GLY A 413 -9.65 22.52 -2.10
CA GLY A 413 -10.02 22.05 -0.75
C GLY A 413 -9.92 23.14 0.32
N SER A 414 -10.30 22.79 1.55
CA SER A 414 -10.35 23.71 2.70
C SER A 414 -9.25 23.40 3.72
N THR A 415 -8.71 24.45 4.34
CA THR A 415 -7.78 24.33 5.47
C THR A 415 -8.51 24.64 6.78
N ALA A 416 -8.39 23.76 7.76
CA ALA A 416 -8.93 23.91 9.11
C ALA A 416 -7.84 23.72 10.16
N THR A 417 -8.11 24.16 11.39
CA THR A 417 -7.17 24.06 12.52
C THR A 417 -7.24 22.65 13.13
N GLU A 418 -6.56 21.70 12.48
CA GLU A 418 -6.58 20.27 12.80
C GLU A 418 -5.14 19.73 12.86
N PHE A 419 -4.58 19.62 14.07
CA PHE A 419 -3.16 19.30 14.28
C PHE A 419 -2.90 17.96 14.99
N ALA A 420 -3.93 17.29 15.52
CA ALA A 420 -3.71 16.09 16.35
C ALA A 420 -3.03 14.98 15.53
N GLY A 421 -1.81 14.62 15.93
CA GLY A 421 -1.00 13.63 15.23
C GLY A 421 -0.32 14.15 13.95
N SER A 422 -0.27 15.47 13.75
CA SER A 422 0.42 16.08 12.61
C SER A 422 1.94 15.93 12.70
N HIS A 423 2.64 16.06 11.56
CA HIS A 423 4.10 16.07 11.56
C HIS A 423 4.67 17.30 12.26
N LEU A 424 3.92 18.40 12.33
CA LEU A 424 4.29 19.55 13.15
C LEU A 424 4.35 19.18 14.63
N ASP A 425 3.42 18.35 15.13
CA ASP A 425 3.45 17.83 16.50
C ASP A 425 4.67 16.93 16.73
N LEU A 426 5.07 16.14 15.73
CA LEU A 426 6.25 15.28 15.83
C LEU A 426 7.55 16.10 15.90
N VAL A 427 7.64 17.21 15.17
CA VAL A 427 8.83 18.06 15.11
C VAL A 427 8.93 19.01 16.33
N LEU A 428 7.83 19.65 16.71
CA LEU A 428 7.82 20.65 17.79
C LEU A 428 7.47 20.07 19.16
N GLY A 429 7.06 18.81 19.22
CA GLY A 429 6.44 18.20 20.38
C GLY A 429 4.92 18.38 20.38
N GLU A 430 4.24 17.34 20.86
CA GLU A 430 2.80 17.31 21.06
C GLU A 430 2.40 18.28 22.20
N PRO A 431 1.36 19.12 22.02
CA PRO A 431 0.90 20.04 23.04
C PRO A 431 0.00 19.33 24.05
N ASP A 432 -0.28 19.97 25.20
CA ASP A 432 -1.18 19.39 26.22
C ASP A 432 -2.61 19.16 25.70
N GLU A 433 -3.08 20.06 24.81
CA GLU A 433 -4.36 19.95 24.10
C GLU A 433 -4.06 19.75 22.61
N VAL A 434 -4.25 18.52 22.12
CA VAL A 434 -3.86 18.13 20.75
C VAL A 434 -4.84 18.57 19.65
N GLY A 435 -6.07 18.97 20.03
CA GLY A 435 -7.15 19.27 19.09
C GLY A 435 -7.74 18.02 18.44
N SER A 436 -8.09 18.10 17.16
CA SER A 436 -8.66 17.01 16.38
C SER A 436 -7.80 16.57 15.21
N VAL A 437 -7.93 15.29 14.85
CA VAL A 437 -7.45 14.72 13.59
C VAL A 437 -8.23 15.36 12.43
N PRO A 438 -7.60 15.56 11.25
CA PRO A 438 -8.29 16.06 10.07
C PRO A 438 -9.61 15.34 9.76
N SER A 439 -10.66 16.13 9.53
CA SER A 439 -12.01 15.64 9.27
C SER A 439 -12.20 15.30 7.78
N PRO A 440 -13.07 14.32 7.46
CA PRO A 440 -13.48 14.05 6.08
C PRO A 440 -14.04 15.28 5.35
N ASP A 441 -13.58 15.55 4.13
CA ASP A 441 -14.14 16.58 3.25
C ASP A 441 -15.25 15.99 2.37
N PRO A 442 -16.53 16.37 2.56
CA PRO A 442 -17.65 15.82 1.80
C PRO A 442 -17.63 16.18 0.31
N ASP A 443 -16.92 17.23 -0.09
CA ASP A 443 -16.85 17.70 -1.48
C ASP A 443 -15.71 17.02 -2.26
N ALA A 444 -14.78 16.34 -1.57
CA ALA A 444 -13.60 15.69 -2.17
C ALA A 444 -13.93 14.73 -3.32
N PRO A 445 -14.92 13.82 -3.25
CA PRO A 445 -15.23 12.94 -4.37
C PRO A 445 -15.66 13.70 -5.63
N THR A 446 -16.33 14.85 -5.49
CA THR A 446 -16.77 15.66 -6.63
C THR A 446 -15.59 16.45 -7.19
N ARG A 447 -14.79 17.06 -6.30
CA ARG A 447 -13.55 17.76 -6.65
C ARG A 447 -12.61 16.90 -7.46
N TYR A 448 -12.39 15.65 -7.05
CA TYR A 448 -11.48 14.73 -7.74
C TYR A 448 -11.95 14.40 -9.16
N ARG A 449 -13.26 14.26 -9.38
CA ARG A 449 -13.83 14.08 -10.74
C ARG A 449 -13.59 15.31 -11.61
N HIS A 450 -13.77 16.51 -11.05
CA HIS A 450 -13.53 17.75 -11.78
C HIS A 450 -12.05 17.97 -12.07
N LEU A 451 -11.17 17.65 -11.12
CA LEU A 451 -9.73 17.73 -11.30
C LEU A 451 -9.24 16.74 -12.35
N HIS A 452 -9.65 15.48 -12.28
CA HIS A 452 -9.35 14.47 -13.31
C HIS A 452 -9.76 14.98 -14.70
N ARG A 453 -10.97 15.54 -14.82
CA ARG A 453 -11.44 16.14 -16.08
C ARG A 453 -10.55 17.29 -16.54
N ALA A 454 -10.14 18.19 -15.64
CA ALA A 454 -9.26 19.31 -15.98
C ALA A 454 -7.86 18.84 -16.43
N ILE A 455 -7.34 17.75 -15.85
CA ILE A 455 -6.09 17.12 -16.28
C ILE A 455 -6.24 16.54 -17.70
N VAL A 456 -7.29 15.77 -17.96
CA VAL A 456 -7.57 15.19 -19.29
C VAL A 456 -7.83 16.28 -20.35
N GLU A 457 -8.45 17.39 -19.98
CA GLU A 457 -8.66 18.55 -20.87
C GLU A 457 -7.37 19.38 -21.08
N GLY A 458 -6.25 19.03 -20.44
CA GLY A 458 -4.94 19.67 -20.61
C GLY A 458 -4.82 21.05 -19.94
N LEU A 459 -5.67 21.34 -18.95
CA LEU A 459 -5.69 22.63 -18.24
C LEU A 459 -4.67 22.68 -17.08
N VAL A 460 -4.22 21.53 -16.61
CA VAL A 460 -3.32 21.37 -15.46
C VAL A 460 -1.91 21.04 -15.94
N TRP A 461 -0.94 21.84 -15.50
CA TRP A 461 0.47 21.68 -15.88
C TRP A 461 1.28 20.83 -14.88
N SER A 462 0.96 20.99 -13.60
CA SER A 462 1.48 20.18 -12.49
C SER A 462 0.41 20.07 -11.41
N CYS A 463 0.46 18.99 -10.65
CA CYS A 463 -0.42 18.75 -9.52
C CYS A 463 0.39 18.11 -8.40
N HIS A 464 0.12 18.51 -7.17
CA HIS A 464 0.66 17.86 -5.98
C HIS A 464 -0.41 17.84 -4.89
N ASP A 465 -0.49 16.76 -4.15
CA ASP A 465 -1.32 16.66 -2.98
C ASP A 465 -0.75 17.47 -1.79
N VAL A 466 -1.59 17.74 -0.79
CA VAL A 466 -1.16 18.41 0.45
C VAL A 466 -1.39 17.45 1.62
N SER A 467 -0.35 16.72 2.00
CA SER A 467 -0.36 15.71 3.05
C SER A 467 0.47 16.15 4.28
N GLU A 468 1.47 15.37 4.66
CA GLU A 468 2.35 15.55 5.81
C GLU A 468 3.08 16.89 5.77
N GLY A 469 3.00 17.63 6.88
CA GLY A 469 3.60 18.97 7.00
C GLY A 469 2.86 20.08 6.25
N GLY A 470 1.76 19.77 5.55
CA GLY A 470 0.83 20.76 5.02
C GLY A 470 1.30 21.54 3.79
N LEU A 471 0.68 22.70 3.58
CA LEU A 471 0.84 23.51 2.37
C LEU A 471 2.30 23.92 2.11
N ALA A 472 3.04 24.24 3.17
CA ALA A 472 4.42 24.72 3.05
C ALA A 472 5.37 23.62 2.54
N VAL A 473 5.18 22.37 3.00
CA VAL A 473 5.96 21.22 2.53
C VAL A 473 5.64 20.90 1.07
N ALA A 474 4.35 20.79 0.72
CA ALA A 474 3.94 20.54 -0.66
C ALA A 474 4.47 21.62 -1.64
N LEU A 475 4.42 22.90 -1.27
CA LEU A 475 5.03 23.96 -2.08
C LEU A 475 6.55 23.80 -2.22
N ALA A 476 7.25 23.44 -1.15
CA ALA A 476 8.68 23.20 -1.19
C ALA A 476 9.02 22.01 -2.10
N GLU A 477 8.28 20.90 -2.01
CA GLU A 477 8.47 19.72 -2.86
C GLU A 477 8.24 20.03 -4.33
N MET A 478 7.20 20.81 -4.67
CA MET A 478 6.98 21.30 -6.04
C MET A 478 8.13 22.18 -6.55
N CYS A 479 8.64 23.08 -5.70
CA CYS A 479 9.78 23.95 -6.04
C CYS A 479 11.07 23.15 -6.25
N ILE A 480 11.34 22.16 -5.37
CA ILE A 480 12.43 21.20 -5.52
C ILE A 480 12.26 20.47 -6.87
N ALA A 481 11.12 19.85 -7.12
CA ALA A 481 10.86 19.09 -8.35
C ALA A 481 11.10 19.91 -9.63
N GLY A 482 10.57 21.14 -9.68
CA GLY A 482 10.70 22.06 -10.82
C GLY A 482 12.04 22.77 -10.93
N ARG A 483 12.78 22.91 -9.82
CA ARG A 483 13.93 23.83 -9.70
C ARG A 483 13.56 25.27 -10.07
N LEU A 484 12.36 25.67 -9.66
CA LEU A 484 11.78 27.00 -9.82
C LEU A 484 11.27 27.47 -8.47
N GLY A 485 11.32 28.78 -8.22
CA GLY A 485 10.71 29.38 -7.04
C GLY A 485 9.20 29.58 -7.20
N ALA A 486 8.58 30.09 -6.14
CA ALA A 486 7.17 30.45 -6.13
C ALA A 486 6.92 31.68 -5.24
N ASP A 487 6.07 32.58 -5.73
CA ASP A 487 5.60 33.76 -5.01
C ASP A 487 4.18 33.52 -4.50
N ILE A 488 4.04 33.20 -3.21
CA ILE A 488 2.75 33.04 -2.54
C ILE A 488 2.27 34.40 -2.06
N THR A 489 1.03 34.73 -2.41
CA THR A 489 0.39 36.02 -2.12
C THR A 489 -0.87 35.90 -1.29
N GLU A 490 -1.49 34.73 -1.26
CA GLU A 490 -2.73 34.48 -0.52
C GLU A 490 -2.62 33.15 0.23
N LEU A 491 -2.98 33.17 1.51
CA LEU A 491 -2.95 32.00 2.39
C LEU A 491 -4.38 31.50 2.64
N PRO A 492 -4.58 30.18 2.83
CA PRO A 492 -5.91 29.60 3.00
C PRO A 492 -6.54 29.85 4.37
N HIS A 493 -5.82 30.46 5.30
CA HIS A 493 -6.27 30.70 6.66
C HIS A 493 -5.58 31.95 7.25
N ASP A 494 -6.26 32.61 8.19
CA ASP A 494 -5.75 33.85 8.84
C ASP A 494 -4.64 33.55 9.85
N ASP A 495 -4.74 32.43 10.57
CA ASP A 495 -3.66 31.91 11.41
C ASP A 495 -2.55 31.30 10.54
N LEU A 496 -1.31 31.78 10.72
CA LEU A 496 -0.18 31.41 9.90
C LEU A 496 0.22 29.93 10.08
N ALA A 497 0.18 29.41 11.30
CA ALA A 497 0.57 28.01 11.54
C ALA A 497 -0.45 27.08 10.89
N THR A 498 -1.75 27.34 11.07
CA THR A 498 -2.82 26.60 10.39
C THR A 498 -2.70 26.70 8.87
N ALA A 499 -2.44 27.90 8.33
CA ALA A 499 -2.32 28.11 6.89
C ALA A 499 -1.20 27.28 6.25
N LEU A 500 -0.07 27.14 6.95
CA LEU A 500 1.14 26.52 6.42
C LEU A 500 1.26 25.03 6.71
N PHE A 501 0.88 24.61 7.92
CA PHE A 501 1.28 23.31 8.47
C PHE A 501 0.12 22.40 8.87
N ALA A 502 -1.13 22.88 8.85
CA ALA A 502 -2.26 21.97 9.08
C ALA A 502 -2.31 20.94 7.96
N GLU A 503 -2.60 19.69 8.31
CA GLU A 503 -2.65 18.53 7.41
C GLU A 503 -4.09 18.20 6.97
N SER A 504 -4.97 19.22 6.89
CA SER A 504 -6.36 19.04 6.44
C SER A 504 -6.44 18.25 5.13
N GLN A 505 -7.37 17.29 5.10
CA GLN A 505 -7.52 16.30 4.03
C GLN A 505 -7.96 16.92 2.71
N SER A 506 -7.86 16.13 1.63
CA SER A 506 -8.45 16.41 0.32
C SER A 506 -8.05 17.70 -0.38
N ARG A 507 -6.88 18.24 -0.01
CA ARG A 507 -6.27 19.42 -0.64
C ARG A 507 -5.23 19.04 -1.67
N LEU A 508 -5.20 19.80 -2.77
CA LEU A 508 -4.20 19.69 -3.84
C LEU A 508 -3.79 21.09 -4.31
N ILE A 509 -2.53 21.22 -4.72
CA ILE A 509 -1.99 22.39 -5.42
C ILE A 509 -1.91 22.05 -6.90
N VAL A 510 -2.48 22.90 -7.75
CA VAL A 510 -2.38 22.78 -9.21
C VAL A 510 -1.73 24.01 -9.83
N GLU A 511 -0.90 23.77 -10.83
CA GLU A 511 -0.34 24.80 -11.70
C GLU A 511 -1.21 24.94 -12.95
N VAL A 512 -1.70 26.16 -13.19
CA VAL A 512 -2.57 26.47 -14.34
C VAL A 512 -2.01 27.67 -15.08
N ALA A 513 -2.00 27.62 -16.42
CA ALA A 513 -1.58 28.77 -17.21
C ALA A 513 -2.52 29.97 -17.01
N PRO A 514 -2.03 31.22 -17.00
CA PRO A 514 -2.88 32.38 -16.75
C PRO A 514 -4.03 32.54 -17.75
N GLY A 515 -3.84 32.06 -18.99
CA GLY A 515 -4.87 32.08 -20.03
C GLY A 515 -6.00 31.06 -19.80
N ASP A 516 -5.71 29.99 -19.07
CA ASP A 516 -6.62 28.85 -18.90
C ASP A 516 -7.33 28.88 -17.54
N LEU A 517 -6.97 29.82 -16.64
CA LEU A 517 -7.51 29.91 -15.28
C LEU A 517 -9.04 30.04 -15.24
N ASP A 518 -9.64 30.82 -16.14
CA ASP A 518 -11.10 31.00 -16.17
C ASP A 518 -11.82 29.73 -16.66
N GLU A 519 -11.20 28.98 -17.58
CA GLU A 519 -11.71 27.69 -18.04
C GLU A 519 -11.59 26.63 -16.94
N PHE A 520 -10.43 26.56 -16.28
CA PHE A 520 -10.20 25.71 -15.11
C PHE A 520 -11.24 25.95 -14.01
N ARG A 521 -11.51 27.21 -13.66
CA ARG A 521 -12.58 27.59 -12.71
C ARG A 521 -13.96 27.11 -13.16
N GLY A 522 -14.22 27.14 -14.47
CA GLY A 522 -15.44 26.62 -15.07
C GLY A 522 -15.61 25.11 -14.88
N VAL A 523 -14.51 24.34 -14.92
CA VAL A 523 -14.49 22.88 -14.71
C VAL A 523 -14.66 22.51 -13.24
N MET A 524 -13.99 23.22 -12.33
CA MET A 524 -13.98 22.85 -10.90
C MET A 524 -15.32 22.98 -10.20
N HIS A 525 -16.20 23.88 -10.65
CA HIS A 525 -17.53 24.12 -10.06
C HIS A 525 -17.55 24.39 -8.54
N GLU A 526 -16.41 24.70 -7.95
CA GLU A 526 -16.22 25.10 -6.55
C GLU A 526 -15.31 26.34 -6.49
N PRO A 527 -15.31 27.09 -5.36
CA PRO A 527 -14.35 28.17 -5.17
C PRO A 527 -12.92 27.62 -5.21
N VAL A 528 -12.07 28.22 -6.05
CA VAL A 528 -10.65 27.89 -6.12
C VAL A 528 -9.83 29.07 -5.60
N LEU A 529 -8.84 28.79 -4.75
CA LEU A 529 -7.98 29.81 -4.17
C LEU A 529 -6.69 29.94 -4.99
N VAL A 530 -6.47 31.09 -5.64
CA VAL A 530 -5.19 31.36 -6.31
C VAL A 530 -4.21 31.82 -5.25
N ILE A 531 -3.36 30.91 -4.78
CA ILE A 531 -2.42 31.17 -3.69
C ILE A 531 -1.19 31.96 -4.15
N GLY A 532 -0.82 31.87 -5.43
CA GLY A 532 0.41 32.52 -5.90
C GLY A 532 0.75 32.26 -7.37
N THR A 533 2.04 32.42 -7.68
CA THR A 533 2.59 32.19 -9.02
C THR A 533 3.93 31.49 -8.98
N VAL A 534 4.20 30.65 -10.00
CA VAL A 534 5.54 30.13 -10.25
C VAL A 534 6.47 31.29 -10.63
N ALA A 535 7.66 31.34 -10.04
CA ALA A 535 8.62 32.43 -10.21
C ALA A 535 9.80 32.04 -11.11
N GLU A 536 10.45 33.05 -11.71
CA GLU A 536 11.70 32.85 -12.46
C GLU A 536 12.94 32.74 -11.55
N HIS A 537 12.88 33.28 -10.33
CA HIS A 537 13.94 33.12 -9.34
C HIS A 537 13.85 31.77 -8.62
N THR A 538 14.85 31.44 -7.82
CA THR A 538 14.99 30.16 -7.12
C THR A 538 14.57 30.24 -5.66
N ASP A 539 13.69 31.18 -5.30
CA ASP A 539 13.22 31.33 -3.92
C ASP A 539 11.75 30.91 -3.78
N LEU A 540 11.43 30.18 -2.72
CA LEU A 540 10.08 30.05 -2.21
C LEU A 540 9.78 31.25 -1.29
N VAL A 541 8.82 32.08 -1.68
CA VAL A 541 8.42 33.29 -0.97
C VAL A 541 7.01 33.10 -0.44
N ILE A 542 6.88 33.02 0.89
CA ILE A 542 5.61 32.84 1.59
C ILE A 542 5.39 34.01 2.56
N PRO A 543 4.17 34.61 2.63
CA PRO A 543 3.89 35.66 3.60
C PRO A 543 4.16 35.17 5.04
N GLY A 544 4.97 35.94 5.78
CA GLY A 544 5.34 35.60 7.16
C GLY A 544 6.63 34.79 7.30
N LEU A 545 7.25 34.35 6.20
CA LEU A 545 8.56 33.68 6.19
C LEU A 545 9.59 34.55 5.46
N ASP A 546 10.86 34.46 5.88
CA ASP A 546 11.96 34.93 5.05
C ASP A 546 12.09 34.02 3.81
N PRO A 547 12.38 34.58 2.61
CA PRO A 547 12.59 33.78 1.41
C PRO A 547 13.61 32.65 1.62
N ILE A 548 13.31 31.47 1.07
CA ILE A 548 14.16 30.29 1.18
C ILE A 548 14.56 29.86 -0.23
N ASP A 549 15.86 29.76 -0.48
CA ASP A 549 16.35 29.28 -1.77
C ASP A 549 15.99 27.78 -1.93
N VAL A 550 15.65 27.39 -3.15
CA VAL A 550 15.26 26.02 -3.48
C VAL A 550 16.37 25.01 -3.19
N GLU A 551 17.64 25.42 -3.28
CA GLU A 551 18.76 24.56 -2.89
C GLU A 551 18.79 24.31 -1.38
N ASP A 552 18.49 25.32 -0.55
CA ASP A 552 18.39 25.14 0.90
C ASP A 552 17.23 24.17 1.26
N LEU A 553 16.11 24.26 0.53
CA LEU A 553 14.99 23.32 0.68
C LEU A 553 15.40 21.90 0.28
N ALA A 554 16.10 21.75 -0.86
CA ALA A 554 16.57 20.45 -1.34
C ALA A 554 17.62 19.84 -0.42
N ASP A 555 18.53 20.65 0.14
CA ASP A 555 19.53 20.21 1.11
C ASP A 555 18.87 19.68 2.39
N ALA A 556 17.89 20.41 2.94
CA ALA A 556 17.11 19.93 4.09
C ALA A 556 16.34 18.65 3.78
N PHE A 557 15.73 18.57 2.59
CA PHE A 557 14.96 17.41 2.14
C PHE A 557 15.83 16.15 1.92
N THR A 558 17.08 16.30 1.48
CA THR A 558 17.99 15.18 1.17
C THR A 558 18.97 14.86 2.29
N SER A 559 19.06 15.70 3.33
CA SER A 559 19.90 15.50 4.50
C SER A 559 19.04 15.36 5.75
N PRO A 560 18.32 14.22 5.92
CA PRO A 560 17.49 14.02 7.08
C PRO A 560 18.33 14.13 8.36
N GLU A 561 17.79 14.81 9.37
CA GLU A 561 18.42 14.82 10.69
C GLU A 561 18.29 13.41 11.28
N ASP A 562 19.41 12.83 11.72
CA ASP A 562 19.36 11.59 12.52
C ASP A 562 18.53 11.89 13.77
N ALA A 563 17.29 11.40 13.80
CA ALA A 563 16.46 11.44 14.99
C ALA A 563 17.08 10.49 16.03
N GLU A 564 17.98 11.01 16.87
CA GLU A 564 18.52 10.32 18.06
C GLU A 564 17.43 10.02 19.11
#